data_AF-A0A1H8JR43-F1
#
_entry.id   AF-A0A1H8JR43-F1
#
_cell.length_a   1.000
_cell.length_b   1.000
_cell.length_c   1.000
_cell.angle_alpha   90.00
_cell.angle_beta   90.00
_cell.angle_gamma   90.00
#
_symmetry.space_group_name_H-M   'P 1'
#
loop_
_entity.id
_entity.type
_entity.pdbx_description
1 polymer ?
#
loop_
_entity_poly.entity_id
_entity_poly.type
_entity_poly.pdbx_seq_one_letter_code
_entity_poly.pdbx_strand_id
1 'polypeptide(L)'
;MEDVDHWLSSKTGVLGTRSLKLIHNILDRSVRNAMRRDVVKRNVVELCEVPAGRVGRPSKALTLDQAEAVLKAAETAARRMRAYIVISLLTGARTEELRDLGRNHVVAYDLTRNSWQAVTDAGWEHDQFAIYVWRSLRKSGDTKTVKSRRSPRIPVHCVTARKALLDERAKGESVGTFSESRVLGTRNETAVTAEKVRRDLRIALKAPKASTRRNGHRGSSGTASSRCSQLMTSRSSTSHGWSATRTPS
;
A
#
# COMPACT_ATOMS: atom_id res chain seq x y z
N MET A 1 7.14 32.81 29.78
CA MET A 1 5.96 31.95 29.56
C MET A 1 5.25 32.45 28.32
N GLU A 2 4.87 33.73 28.33
CA GLU A 2 4.19 34.43 27.23
C GLU A 2 4.88 34.30 25.86
N ASP A 3 6.22 34.34 25.78
CA ASP A 3 6.92 34.24 24.49
C ASP A 3 6.66 32.93 23.74
N VAL A 4 6.61 31.81 24.47
CA VAL A 4 6.42 30.48 23.88
C VAL A 4 4.96 30.29 23.47
N ASP A 5 4.03 30.71 24.31
CA ASP A 5 2.59 30.68 24.01
C ASP A 5 2.23 31.58 22.82
N HIS A 6 2.75 32.80 22.80
CA HIS A 6 2.57 33.74 21.70
C HIS A 6 3.17 33.19 20.41
N TRP A 7 4.37 32.62 20.48
CA TRP A 7 5.00 32.01 19.33
C TRP A 7 4.21 30.81 18.80
N LEU A 8 3.78 29.87 19.65
CA LEU A 8 2.96 28.74 19.24
C LEU A 8 1.64 29.19 18.62
N SER A 9 1.00 30.21 19.22
CA SER A 9 -0.23 30.83 18.71
C SER A 9 -0.03 31.41 17.31
N SER A 10 1.08 32.11 17.07
CA SER A 10 1.43 32.66 15.75
C SER A 10 1.57 31.58 14.66
N LYS A 11 1.81 30.32 15.03
CA LYS A 11 1.99 29.20 14.08
C LYS A 11 0.71 28.41 13.79
N THR A 12 -0.37 28.62 14.55
CA THR A 12 -1.66 27.93 14.36
C THR A 12 -2.23 28.10 12.96
N GLY A 13 -2.06 29.30 12.39
CA GLY A 13 -2.50 29.66 11.05
C GLY A 13 -1.67 29.03 9.93
N VAL A 14 -0.56 28.33 10.21
CA VAL A 14 0.34 27.71 9.20
C VAL A 14 0.50 26.20 9.42
N LEU A 15 0.55 25.76 10.68
CA LEU A 15 0.83 24.39 11.08
C LEU A 15 -0.43 23.65 11.53
N GLY A 16 -0.48 22.34 11.27
CA GLY A 16 -1.50 21.47 11.87
C GLY A 16 -1.18 21.15 13.33
N THR A 17 -2.20 20.78 14.10
CA THR A 17 -2.09 20.48 15.55
C THR A 17 -0.99 19.48 15.88
N ARG A 18 -0.81 18.43 15.06
CA ARG A 18 0.26 17.44 15.27
C ARG A 18 1.66 18.06 15.16
N SER A 19 1.86 18.98 14.23
CA SER A 19 3.15 19.65 14.05
C SER A 19 3.45 20.59 15.21
N LEU A 20 2.46 21.34 15.70
CA LEU A 20 2.60 22.19 16.90
C LEU A 20 2.98 21.35 18.13
N LYS A 21 2.30 20.21 18.34
CA LYS A 21 2.65 19.28 19.42
C LYS A 21 4.06 18.71 19.26
N LEU A 22 4.50 18.40 18.04
CA LEU A 22 5.85 17.89 17.80
C LEU A 22 6.92 18.94 18.12
N ILE A 23 6.69 20.18 17.70
CA ILE A 23 7.59 21.31 17.99
C ILE A 23 7.67 21.56 19.49
N HIS A 24 6.52 21.64 20.18
CA HIS A 24 6.47 21.78 21.64
C HIS A 24 7.26 20.67 22.33
N ASN A 25 7.06 19.40 21.95
CA ASN A 25 7.82 18.27 22.48
C ASN A 25 9.33 18.32 22.16
N ILE A 26 9.75 18.94 21.07
CA ILE A 26 11.17 19.14 20.76
C ILE A 26 11.75 20.23 21.66
N LEU A 27 11.05 21.35 21.82
CA LEU A 27 11.46 22.45 22.68
C LEU A 27 11.55 22.00 24.13
N ASP A 28 10.53 21.30 24.63
CA ASP A 28 10.49 20.72 25.97
C ASP A 28 11.69 19.80 26.23
N ARG A 29 11.96 18.86 25.32
CA ARG A 29 13.11 17.94 25.45
C ARG A 29 14.45 18.67 25.40
N SER A 30 14.58 19.71 24.58
CA SER A 30 15.80 20.53 24.50
C SER A 30 16.05 21.28 25.81
N VAL A 31 15.02 21.90 26.39
CA VAL A 31 15.13 22.63 27.66
C VAL A 31 15.39 21.66 28.81
N ARG A 32 14.70 20.52 28.88
CA ARG A 32 15.00 19.46 29.87
C ARG A 32 16.45 18.98 29.77
N ASN A 33 17.01 18.86 28.55
CA ASN A 33 18.42 18.52 28.39
C ASN A 33 19.36 19.63 28.88
N ALA A 34 19.02 20.90 28.68
CA ALA A 34 19.77 22.03 29.22
C ALA A 34 19.71 22.08 30.76
N MET A 35 18.57 21.77 31.36
CA MET A 35 18.41 21.66 32.82
C MET A 35 19.28 20.54 33.41
N ARG A 36 19.36 19.37 32.75
CA ARG A 36 20.26 18.29 33.20
C ARG A 36 21.74 18.69 33.20
N ARG A 37 22.11 19.69 32.40
CA ARG A 37 23.46 20.24 32.32
C ARG A 37 23.62 21.52 33.14
N ASP A 38 22.62 21.85 33.95
CA ASP A 38 22.55 23.02 34.82
C ASP A 38 22.71 24.37 34.09
N VAL A 39 22.38 24.41 32.78
CA VAL A 39 22.43 25.65 31.97
C VAL A 39 21.18 26.52 32.20
N VAL A 40 20.05 25.89 32.53
CA VAL A 40 18.76 26.54 32.75
C VAL A 40 18.14 25.97 34.00
N LYS A 41 17.55 26.82 34.86
CA LYS A 41 16.97 26.40 36.14
C LYS A 41 15.53 25.91 36.05
N ARG A 42 14.76 26.35 35.05
CA ARG A 42 13.33 26.04 34.91
C ARG A 42 12.92 25.83 33.46
N ASN A 43 12.06 24.85 33.22
CA ASN A 43 11.42 24.64 31.94
C ASN A 43 10.11 25.43 31.83
N VAL A 44 10.11 26.49 31.04
CA VAL A 44 8.90 27.29 30.78
C VAL A 44 7.99 26.66 29.72
N VAL A 45 8.53 25.79 28.86
CA VAL A 45 7.79 25.16 27.76
C VAL A 45 6.76 24.16 28.29
N GLU A 46 7.09 23.48 29.39
CA GLU A 46 6.19 22.53 30.05
C GLU A 46 4.90 23.17 30.58
N LEU A 47 4.92 24.47 30.83
CA LEU A 47 3.77 25.23 31.34
C LEU A 47 2.88 25.77 30.21
N CYS A 48 3.34 25.68 28.96
CA CYS A 48 2.65 26.22 27.79
C CYS A 48 1.63 25.22 27.27
N GLU A 49 0.41 25.67 26.99
CA GLU A 49 -0.60 24.86 26.32
C GLU A 49 -0.42 24.91 24.81
N VAL A 50 -0.55 23.75 24.14
CA VAL A 50 -0.42 23.70 22.68
C VAL A 50 -1.75 24.04 22.03
N PRO A 51 -1.87 25.17 21.30
CA PRO A 51 -3.12 25.56 20.67
C PRO A 51 -3.50 24.60 19.53
N ALA A 52 -4.79 24.60 19.19
CA ALA A 52 -5.26 23.90 17.99
C ALA A 52 -4.68 24.58 16.73
N GLY A 53 -4.06 23.78 15.87
CA GLY A 53 -3.58 24.25 14.58
C GLY A 53 -4.65 24.12 13.50
N ARG A 54 -4.23 24.24 12.24
CA ARG A 54 -5.10 24.00 11.08
C ARG A 54 -5.81 22.65 11.17
N VAL A 55 -7.09 22.64 10.79
CA VAL A 55 -7.89 21.43 10.66
C VAL A 55 -7.16 20.43 9.76
N GLY A 56 -7.03 19.20 10.25
CA GLY A 56 -6.33 18.14 9.53
C GLY A 56 -7.05 17.77 8.24
N ARG A 57 -6.28 17.40 7.22
CA ARG A 57 -6.84 16.75 6.03
C ARG A 57 -7.46 15.41 6.45
N PRO A 58 -8.69 15.09 6.05
CA PRO A 58 -9.29 13.79 6.34
C PRO A 58 -8.39 12.65 5.81
N SER A 59 -8.31 11.57 6.58
CA SER A 59 -7.52 10.39 6.20
C SER A 59 -8.08 9.81 4.90
N LYS A 60 -7.23 9.74 3.87
CA LYS A 60 -7.56 9.06 2.61
C LYS A 60 -7.20 7.58 2.71
N ALA A 61 -8.03 6.82 3.40
CA ALA A 61 -8.02 5.37 3.23
C ALA A 61 -8.63 5.04 1.86
N LEU A 62 -8.19 3.95 1.24
CA LEU A 62 -8.83 3.44 0.04
C LEU A 62 -10.17 2.82 0.43
N THR A 63 -11.22 3.07 -0.37
CA THR A 63 -12.42 2.22 -0.32
C THR A 63 -12.09 0.83 -0.87
N LEU A 64 -12.96 -0.15 -0.62
CA LEU A 64 -12.79 -1.50 -1.18
C LEU A 64 -12.67 -1.45 -2.71
N ASP A 65 -13.60 -0.76 -3.38
CA ASP A 65 -13.58 -0.60 -4.85
C ASP A 65 -12.29 0.04 -5.36
N GLN A 66 -11.75 1.01 -4.61
CA GLN A 66 -10.48 1.64 -4.96
C GLN A 66 -9.29 0.68 -4.78
N ALA A 67 -9.32 -0.14 -3.72
CA ALA A 67 -8.31 -1.16 -3.48
C ALA A 67 -8.33 -2.25 -4.58
N GLU A 68 -9.52 -2.68 -4.99
CA GLU A 68 -9.71 -3.60 -6.13
C GLU A 68 -9.21 -2.99 -7.44
N ALA A 69 -9.54 -1.73 -7.71
CA ALA A 69 -9.05 -1.03 -8.90
C ALA A 69 -7.51 -0.93 -8.91
N VAL A 70 -6.88 -0.73 -7.75
CA VAL A 70 -5.41 -0.73 -7.60
C VAL A 70 -4.82 -2.12 -7.90
N LEU A 71 -5.44 -3.20 -7.42
CA LEU A 71 -5.00 -4.56 -7.72
C LEU A 71 -5.12 -4.87 -9.21
N LYS A 72 -6.23 -4.50 -9.85
CA LYS A 72 -6.44 -4.66 -11.29
C LYS A 72 -5.41 -3.89 -12.12
N ALA A 73 -5.12 -2.64 -11.75
CA ALA A 73 -4.07 -1.86 -12.43
C ALA A 73 -2.70 -2.54 -12.30
N ALA A 74 -2.40 -3.12 -11.12
CA ALA A 74 -1.15 -3.79 -10.85
C ALA A 74 -0.92 -5.05 -11.72
N GLU A 75 -1.96 -5.69 -12.25
CA GLU A 75 -1.82 -6.86 -13.14
C GLU A 75 -1.07 -6.54 -14.42
N THR A 76 -1.27 -5.33 -14.95
CA THR A 76 -0.61 -4.82 -16.17
C THR A 76 0.75 -4.18 -15.91
N ALA A 77 1.10 -3.96 -14.64
CA ALA A 77 2.36 -3.35 -14.27
C ALA A 77 3.53 -4.33 -14.39
N ALA A 78 4.75 -3.79 -14.47
CA ALA A 78 5.97 -4.59 -14.38
C ALA A 78 5.93 -5.50 -13.13
N ARG A 79 6.40 -6.75 -13.24
CA ARG A 79 6.21 -7.78 -12.20
C ARG A 79 6.71 -7.35 -10.82
N ARG A 80 7.82 -6.61 -10.77
CA ARG A 80 8.34 -6.01 -9.53
C ARG A 80 7.32 -5.12 -8.85
N MET A 81 6.63 -4.28 -9.62
CA MET A 81 5.64 -3.35 -9.07
C MET A 81 4.31 -4.01 -8.78
N ARG A 82 3.92 -5.02 -9.57
CA ARG A 82 2.81 -5.90 -9.21
C ARG A 82 3.02 -6.55 -7.85
N ALA A 83 4.17 -7.20 -7.64
CA ALA A 83 4.51 -7.84 -6.36
C ALA A 83 4.55 -6.82 -5.22
N TYR A 84 5.14 -5.64 -5.44
CA TYR A 84 5.17 -4.59 -4.43
C TYR A 84 3.75 -4.13 -4.03
N ILE A 85 2.87 -3.85 -4.99
CA ILE A 85 1.50 -3.38 -4.73
C ILE A 85 0.69 -4.44 -3.98
N VAL A 86 0.66 -5.68 -4.50
CA VAL A 86 -0.13 -6.78 -3.94
C VAL A 86 0.30 -7.07 -2.51
N ILE A 87 1.61 -7.20 -2.26
CA ILE A 87 2.12 -7.48 -0.91
C ILE A 87 1.85 -6.30 0.02
N SER A 88 2.07 -5.05 -0.42
CA SER A 88 1.81 -3.86 0.40
C SER A 88 0.35 -3.80 0.86
N LEU A 89 -0.58 -4.02 -0.07
CA LEU A 89 -2.01 -3.87 0.18
C LEU A 89 -2.55 -5.00 1.07
N LEU A 90 -2.11 -6.24 0.85
CA LEU A 90 -2.64 -7.42 1.54
C LEU A 90 -1.93 -7.71 2.88
N THR A 91 -0.72 -7.19 3.11
CA THR A 91 0.03 -7.43 4.37
C THR A 91 0.18 -6.20 5.26
N GLY A 92 -0.05 -4.99 4.72
CA GLY A 92 0.20 -3.74 5.44
C GLY A 92 1.67 -3.54 5.83
N ALA A 93 2.60 -4.21 5.14
CA ALA A 93 4.03 -4.02 5.36
C ALA A 93 4.47 -2.61 4.90
N ARG A 94 5.36 -2.00 5.68
CA ARG A 94 5.81 -0.63 5.40
C ARG A 94 6.73 -0.60 4.19
N THR A 95 6.81 0.56 3.55
CA THR A 95 7.66 0.78 2.37
C THR A 95 9.12 0.42 2.62
N GLU A 96 9.67 0.73 3.79
CA GLU A 96 11.05 0.37 4.18
C GLU A 96 11.25 -1.12 4.46
N GLU A 97 10.20 -1.83 4.88
CA GLU A 97 10.23 -3.27 5.14
C GLU A 97 10.19 -4.04 3.80
N LEU A 98 9.31 -3.62 2.89
CA LEU A 98 9.19 -4.26 1.58
C LEU A 98 10.38 -4.01 0.67
N ARG A 99 10.96 -2.80 0.71
CA ARG A 99 12.17 -2.49 -0.08
C ARG A 99 13.37 -3.35 0.33
N ASP A 100 13.36 -3.89 1.55
CA ASP A 100 14.41 -4.77 2.08
C ASP A 100 14.07 -6.27 1.94
N LEU A 101 12.95 -6.60 1.29
CA LEU A 101 12.46 -7.97 1.23
C LEU A 101 13.35 -8.85 0.33
N GLY A 102 14.28 -9.56 0.96
CA GLY A 102 15.16 -10.56 0.34
C GLY A 102 14.44 -11.82 -0.14
N ARG A 103 15.14 -12.66 -0.91
CA ARG A 103 14.60 -13.87 -1.56
C ARG A 103 13.98 -14.86 -0.58
N ASN A 104 14.66 -15.12 0.52
CA ASN A 104 14.30 -16.15 1.51
C ASN A 104 13.28 -15.68 2.57
N HIS A 105 12.73 -14.47 2.41
CA HIS A 105 11.74 -13.94 3.37
C HIS A 105 10.31 -14.42 3.09
N VAL A 106 10.05 -15.09 1.96
CA VAL A 106 8.77 -15.77 1.75
C VAL A 106 8.97 -17.22 2.15
N VAL A 107 8.16 -17.67 3.10
CA VAL A 107 8.24 -19.01 3.67
C VAL A 107 6.94 -19.76 3.44
N ALA A 108 7.07 -21.06 3.20
CA ALA A 108 5.98 -22.03 3.19
C ALA A 108 6.03 -22.86 4.48
N TYR A 109 4.87 -23.30 4.94
CA TYR A 109 4.79 -24.21 6.07
C TYR A 109 4.84 -25.65 5.57
N ASP A 110 5.90 -26.37 5.93
CA ASP A 110 6.09 -27.77 5.59
C ASP A 110 5.45 -28.65 6.68
N LEU A 111 4.40 -29.39 6.30
CA LEU A 111 3.69 -30.31 7.19
C LEU A 111 4.56 -31.47 7.67
N THR A 112 5.46 -31.96 6.82
CA THR A 112 6.33 -33.10 7.12
C THR A 112 7.34 -32.75 8.21
N ARG A 113 7.87 -31.52 8.14
CA ARG A 113 8.89 -31.01 9.08
C ARG A 113 8.29 -30.15 10.19
N ASN A 114 6.97 -29.99 10.21
CA ASN A 114 6.25 -29.13 11.16
C ASN A 114 6.91 -27.75 11.36
N SER A 115 7.39 -27.14 10.27
CA SER A 115 8.22 -25.93 10.34
C SER A 115 8.09 -25.04 9.12
N TRP A 116 8.36 -23.75 9.31
CA TRP A 116 8.41 -22.76 8.24
C TRP A 116 9.76 -22.81 7.53
N GLN A 117 9.74 -22.98 6.22
CA GLN A 117 10.93 -23.03 5.37
C GLN A 117 10.85 -22.02 4.25
N ALA A 118 12.01 -21.51 3.82
CA ALA A 118 12.07 -20.63 2.67
C ALA A 118 11.50 -21.32 1.44
N VAL A 119 10.68 -20.61 0.68
CA VAL A 119 10.07 -21.13 -0.55
C VAL A 119 11.13 -21.50 -1.61
N THR A 120 12.33 -20.94 -1.51
CA THR A 120 13.48 -21.34 -2.32
C THR A 120 13.89 -22.80 -2.10
N ASP A 121 13.67 -23.32 -0.90
CA ASP A 121 14.15 -24.64 -0.48
C ASP A 121 12.97 -25.64 -0.47
N ALA A 122 11.82 -25.21 0.04
CA ALA A 122 10.61 -26.04 0.16
C ALA A 122 9.76 -26.09 -1.13
N GLY A 123 9.99 -25.19 -2.08
CA GLY A 123 9.16 -25.05 -3.27
C GLY A 123 7.84 -24.30 -3.01
N TRP A 124 6.97 -24.28 -4.02
CA TRP A 124 5.73 -23.49 -4.04
C TRP A 124 4.45 -24.31 -3.82
N GLU A 125 4.54 -25.63 -3.71
CA GLU A 125 3.39 -26.53 -3.59
C GLU A 125 3.04 -26.74 -2.11
N HIS A 126 2.49 -25.70 -1.48
CA HIS A 126 2.11 -25.68 -0.05
C HIS A 126 0.81 -24.90 0.17
N ASP A 127 0.08 -25.23 1.24
CA ASP A 127 -1.21 -24.58 1.55
C ASP A 127 -1.06 -23.25 2.30
N GLN A 128 0.04 -23.08 3.02
CA GLN A 128 0.25 -21.94 3.92
C GLN A 128 1.57 -21.23 3.63
N PHE A 129 1.48 -19.90 3.52
CA PHE A 129 2.63 -19.04 3.32
C PHE A 129 2.66 -17.89 4.32
N ALA A 130 3.86 -17.41 4.63
CA ALA A 130 4.09 -16.22 5.41
C ALA A 130 5.24 -15.38 4.84
N ILE A 131 5.29 -14.11 5.25
CA ILE A 131 6.41 -13.21 4.94
C ILE A 131 7.13 -12.82 6.23
N TYR A 132 8.43 -13.03 6.28
CA TYR A 132 9.28 -12.58 7.39
C TYR A 132 9.59 -11.09 7.25
N VAL A 133 8.93 -10.28 8.08
CA VAL A 133 9.12 -8.82 8.14
C VAL A 133 10.08 -8.49 9.28
N TRP A 134 11.34 -8.90 9.13
CA TRP A 134 12.33 -8.85 10.21
C TRP A 134 13.36 -7.73 10.07
N ARG A 135 13.52 -7.18 8.86
CA ARG A 135 14.45 -6.09 8.54
C ARG A 135 13.71 -4.87 7.96
N SER A 136 14.35 -3.71 7.97
CA SER A 136 13.81 -2.48 7.37
C SER A 136 14.93 -1.52 6.97
N LEU A 137 14.82 -0.90 5.80
CA LEU A 137 15.77 0.11 5.32
C LEU A 137 15.48 1.48 5.94
N ARG A 138 16.00 1.73 7.15
CA ARG A 138 15.96 3.03 7.82
C ARG A 138 17.24 3.80 7.54
N LYS A 139 17.14 5.13 7.34
CA LYS A 139 18.31 6.02 7.23
C LYS A 139 19.18 5.98 8.48
N SER A 140 18.57 5.75 9.65
CA SER A 140 19.26 5.63 10.94
C SER A 140 19.88 4.26 11.20
N GLY A 141 19.72 3.27 10.31
CA GLY A 141 20.21 1.90 10.51
C GLY A 141 19.58 1.15 11.68
N ASP A 142 18.57 1.75 12.34
CA ASP A 142 18.01 1.22 13.58
C ASP A 142 17.43 -0.18 13.36
N THR A 143 17.93 -1.13 14.14
CA THR A 143 17.57 -2.53 14.02
C THR A 143 16.16 -2.72 14.53
N LYS A 144 15.31 -3.33 13.72
CA LYS A 144 13.94 -3.68 14.12
C LYS A 144 13.98 -4.49 15.42
N THR A 145 13.39 -3.92 16.48
CA THR A 145 13.36 -4.54 17.80
C THR A 145 12.69 -5.91 17.75
N VAL A 146 13.07 -6.82 18.65
CA VAL A 146 12.53 -8.18 18.70
C VAL A 146 10.99 -8.17 18.70
N LYS A 147 10.37 -7.29 19.49
CA LYS A 147 8.90 -7.12 19.57
C LYS A 147 8.24 -6.62 18.28
N SER A 148 9.00 -6.02 17.36
CA SER A 148 8.47 -5.46 16.11
C SER A 148 8.57 -6.46 14.95
N ARG A 149 9.48 -7.45 15.03
CA ARG A 149 9.64 -8.51 14.02
C ARG A 149 8.40 -9.40 14.03
N ARG A 150 7.85 -9.66 12.84
CA ARG A 150 6.61 -10.42 12.68
C ARG A 150 6.64 -11.23 11.40
N SER A 151 5.83 -12.28 11.36
CA SER A 151 5.71 -13.20 10.24
C SER A 151 4.23 -13.35 9.84
N PRO A 152 3.60 -12.30 9.26
CA PRO A 152 2.20 -12.38 8.84
C PRO A 152 2.02 -13.48 7.79
N ARG A 153 0.95 -14.27 7.95
CA ARG A 153 0.45 -15.14 6.89
C ARG A 153 0.02 -14.30 5.70
N ILE A 154 0.22 -14.82 4.49
CA ILE A 154 -0.08 -14.10 3.26
C ILE A 154 -1.06 -14.88 2.38
N PRO A 155 -1.97 -14.18 1.67
CA PRO A 155 -2.84 -14.82 0.69
C PRO A 155 -2.06 -15.34 -0.53
N VAL A 156 -2.65 -16.29 -1.25
CA VAL A 156 -2.11 -16.87 -2.49
C VAL A 156 -1.77 -15.79 -3.53
N HIS A 157 -2.55 -14.71 -3.61
CA HIS A 157 -2.26 -13.57 -4.49
C HIS A 157 -0.85 -12.99 -4.30
N CYS A 158 -0.38 -12.88 -3.04
CA CYS A 158 0.98 -12.44 -2.73
C CYS A 158 2.03 -13.45 -3.22
N VAL A 159 1.75 -14.73 -3.03
CA VAL A 159 2.61 -15.86 -3.41
C VAL A 159 2.76 -15.90 -4.93
N THR A 160 1.66 -15.84 -5.67
CA THR A 160 1.65 -15.83 -7.14
C THR A 160 2.41 -14.62 -7.69
N ALA A 161 2.16 -13.43 -7.16
CA ALA A 161 2.89 -12.22 -7.60
C ALA A 161 4.39 -12.31 -7.30
N ARG A 162 4.76 -12.97 -6.19
CA ARG A 162 6.16 -13.21 -5.83
C ARG A 162 6.83 -14.24 -6.72
N LYS A 163 6.19 -15.39 -6.96
CA LYS A 163 6.69 -16.46 -7.84
C LYS A 163 6.97 -15.91 -9.23
N ALA A 164 6.00 -15.21 -9.81
CA ALA A 164 6.11 -14.56 -11.10
C ALA A 164 7.31 -13.60 -11.24
N LEU A 165 7.68 -12.89 -10.17
CA LEU A 165 8.83 -12.00 -10.14
C LEU A 165 10.15 -12.77 -10.05
N LEU A 166 10.20 -13.84 -9.25
CA LEU A 166 11.38 -14.69 -9.12
C LEU A 166 11.67 -15.42 -10.43
N ASP A 167 10.64 -15.93 -11.11
CA ASP A 167 10.77 -16.60 -12.41
C ASP A 167 11.31 -15.66 -13.50
N GLU A 168 10.92 -14.38 -13.48
CA GLU A 168 11.44 -13.37 -14.42
C GLU A 168 12.90 -13.05 -14.15
N ARG A 169 13.32 -13.02 -12.88
CA ARG A 169 14.72 -12.78 -12.51
C ARG A 169 15.62 -13.96 -12.82
N ALA A 170 15.15 -15.19 -12.57
CA ALA A 170 15.89 -16.41 -12.89
C ALA A 170 16.25 -16.50 -14.38
N LYS A 171 15.42 -15.93 -15.28
CA LYS A 171 15.69 -15.89 -16.73
C LYS A 171 16.80 -14.90 -17.13
N GLY A 172 17.19 -13.98 -16.24
CA GLY A 172 18.17 -12.92 -16.52
C GLY A 172 19.45 -12.99 -15.68
N GLU A 173 19.58 -13.98 -14.79
CA GLU A 173 20.72 -14.15 -13.88
C GLU A 173 21.73 -15.16 -14.43
N SER A 174 23.01 -14.79 -14.46
CA SER A 174 24.13 -15.73 -14.55
C SER A 174 24.35 -16.37 -13.17
N VAL A 175 24.43 -17.70 -13.14
CA VAL A 175 24.62 -18.53 -11.94
C VAL A 175 25.78 -18.01 -11.08
N GLY A 176 25.53 -17.76 -9.79
CA GLY A 176 26.67 -17.70 -8.85
C GLY A 176 26.55 -16.83 -7.60
N THR A 177 25.47 -16.10 -7.33
CA THR A 177 25.44 -15.32 -6.09
C THR A 177 24.02 -15.21 -5.52
N PHE A 178 23.94 -15.09 -4.20
CA PHE A 178 22.93 -14.32 -3.46
C PHE A 178 21.89 -15.08 -2.61
N SER A 179 22.25 -15.29 -1.35
CA SER A 179 21.33 -15.44 -0.22
C SER A 179 20.70 -14.08 0.23
N GLU A 180 21.43 -12.97 0.02
CA GLU A 180 21.02 -11.62 0.47
C GLU A 180 20.38 -10.75 -0.64
N SER A 181 20.11 -11.29 -1.85
CA SER A 181 19.54 -10.50 -2.96
C SER A 181 18.15 -9.97 -2.62
N ARG A 182 17.97 -8.66 -2.80
CA ARG A 182 16.67 -8.01 -2.62
C ARG A 182 15.81 -8.24 -3.85
N VAL A 183 14.70 -8.94 -3.67
CA VAL A 183 13.82 -9.33 -4.78
C VAL A 183 12.97 -8.18 -5.30
N LEU A 184 12.71 -7.17 -4.47
CA LEU A 184 12.14 -5.89 -4.93
C LEU A 184 13.22 -4.86 -5.29
N GLY A 185 14.50 -5.26 -5.30
CA GLY A 185 15.66 -4.44 -5.60
C GLY A 185 15.76 -4.04 -7.08
N THR A 186 16.78 -3.25 -7.42
CA THR A 186 17.13 -2.95 -8.81
C THR A 186 17.80 -4.16 -9.49
N ARG A 187 18.15 -4.02 -10.78
CA ARG A 187 18.91 -5.05 -11.53
C ARG A 187 20.26 -5.37 -10.87
N ASN A 188 20.82 -4.41 -10.13
CA ASN A 188 22.08 -4.57 -9.39
C ASN A 188 21.83 -4.99 -7.93
N GLU A 189 20.64 -5.53 -7.63
CA GLU A 189 20.22 -6.08 -6.33
C GLU A 189 20.21 -5.11 -5.14
N THR A 190 20.47 -3.83 -5.40
CA THR A 190 20.33 -2.77 -4.41
C THR A 190 18.87 -2.49 -4.11
N ALA A 191 18.59 -2.07 -2.88
CA ALA A 191 17.26 -1.65 -2.51
C ALA A 191 16.79 -0.48 -3.39
N VAL A 192 15.54 -0.53 -3.83
CA VAL A 192 14.93 0.59 -4.57
C VAL A 192 14.74 1.75 -3.60
N THR A 193 15.04 2.99 -4.02
CA THR A 193 14.81 4.19 -3.21
C THR A 193 13.32 4.50 -3.06
N ALA A 194 12.93 5.20 -2.00
CA ALA A 194 11.52 5.53 -1.78
C ALA A 194 10.96 6.45 -2.89
N GLU A 195 11.81 7.30 -3.47
CA GLU A 195 11.52 8.17 -4.60
C GLU A 195 11.17 7.34 -5.84
N LYS A 196 11.99 6.33 -6.13
CA LYS A 196 11.79 5.45 -7.28
C LYS A 196 10.53 4.59 -7.12
N VAL A 197 10.29 4.06 -5.92
CA VAL A 197 9.01 3.37 -5.62
C VAL A 197 7.82 4.27 -5.87
N ARG A 198 7.81 5.51 -5.36
CA ARG A 198 6.70 6.46 -5.56
C ARG A 198 6.47 6.78 -7.04
N ARG A 199 7.55 6.96 -7.79
CA ARG A 199 7.49 7.20 -9.25
C ARG A 199 6.90 6.00 -9.98
N ASP A 200 7.41 4.80 -9.72
CA ASP A 200 7.00 3.58 -10.42
C ASP A 200 5.56 3.18 -10.05
N LEU A 201 5.15 3.40 -8.79
CA LEU A 201 3.77 3.24 -8.34
C LEU A 201 2.84 4.19 -9.11
N ARG A 202 3.22 5.46 -9.28
CA ARG A 202 2.42 6.41 -10.07
C ARG A 202 2.28 5.97 -11.52
N ILE A 203 3.33 5.37 -12.11
CA ILE A 203 3.29 4.83 -13.47
C ILE A 203 2.34 3.63 -13.52
N ALA A 204 2.46 2.69 -12.59
CA ALA A 204 1.62 1.49 -12.52
C ALA A 204 0.13 1.81 -12.30
N LEU A 205 -0.17 2.87 -11.56
CA LEU A 205 -1.54 3.32 -11.31
C LEU A 205 -2.08 4.30 -12.36
N LYS A 206 -1.25 4.72 -13.32
CA LYS A 206 -1.70 5.57 -14.42
C LYS A 206 -2.51 4.69 -15.36
N ALA A 207 -3.84 4.79 -15.28
CA ALA A 207 -4.71 4.04 -16.16
C ALA A 207 -4.33 4.27 -17.64
N PRO A 208 -4.41 3.26 -18.52
CA PRO A 208 -4.70 3.56 -19.92
C PRO A 208 -6.00 4.38 -19.91
N LYS A 209 -6.04 5.53 -20.60
CA LYS A 209 -7.24 6.38 -20.66
C LYS A 209 -8.44 5.48 -20.95
N ALA A 210 -9.33 5.29 -19.97
CA ALA A 210 -10.61 4.66 -20.23
C ALA A 210 -11.27 5.50 -21.31
N SER A 211 -11.48 4.93 -22.49
CA SER A 211 -12.28 5.57 -23.53
C SER A 211 -13.66 5.75 -22.92
N THR A 212 -13.96 6.97 -22.48
CA THR A 212 -15.32 7.38 -22.19
C THR A 212 -16.06 7.26 -23.51
N ARG A 213 -16.70 6.11 -23.77
CA ARG A 213 -17.78 6.03 -24.74
C ARG A 213 -18.81 7.05 -24.27
N ARG A 214 -18.78 8.25 -24.86
CA ARG A 214 -19.90 9.18 -24.80
C ARG A 214 -21.07 8.45 -25.43
N ASN A 215 -21.94 7.87 -24.60
CA ASN A 215 -23.30 7.59 -25.02
C ASN A 215 -23.95 8.96 -25.23
N GLY A 216 -23.90 9.43 -26.48
CA GLY A 216 -24.66 10.59 -26.92
C GLY A 216 -26.14 10.23 -26.90
N HIS A 217 -26.82 10.54 -25.80
CA HIS A 217 -28.27 10.68 -25.82
C HIS A 217 -28.57 12.11 -26.32
N ARG A 218 -28.70 12.25 -27.65
CA ARG A 218 -29.40 13.40 -28.23
C ARG A 218 -30.90 13.12 -28.09
N GLY A 219 -31.52 13.70 -27.07
CA GLY A 219 -32.97 13.85 -27.05
C GLY A 219 -33.33 14.93 -28.07
N SER A 220 -33.78 14.54 -29.26
CA SER A 220 -34.46 15.44 -30.19
C SER A 220 -35.95 15.41 -29.87
N SER A 221 -36.45 16.49 -29.31
CA SER A 221 -37.87 16.85 -29.31
C SER A 221 -38.35 17.02 -30.76
N GLY A 222 -39.51 16.43 -31.07
CA GLY A 222 -39.97 16.20 -32.42
C GLY A 222 -40.50 17.41 -33.18
N THR A 223 -40.68 17.22 -34.48
CA THR A 223 -41.79 17.78 -35.27
C THR A 223 -42.05 16.83 -36.45
N ALA A 224 -43.33 16.67 -36.77
CA ALA A 224 -43.94 15.69 -37.65
C ALA A 224 -43.44 15.69 -39.11
N SER A 225 -43.51 14.51 -39.76
CA SER A 225 -44.10 14.36 -41.09
C SER A 225 -44.31 12.88 -41.46
N SER A 226 -45.45 12.64 -42.09
CA SER A 226 -46.05 11.39 -42.55
C SER A 226 -45.26 10.61 -43.62
N ARG A 227 -45.31 9.27 -43.60
CA ARG A 227 -46.07 8.42 -44.57
C ARG A 227 -45.65 6.93 -44.49
N CYS A 228 -46.68 6.09 -44.31
CA CYS A 228 -46.99 4.85 -45.04
C CYS A 228 -45.86 3.91 -45.49
N SER A 229 -45.80 2.68 -44.93
CA SER A 229 -46.33 1.47 -45.60
C SER A 229 -45.99 0.17 -44.84
N GLN A 230 -47.06 -0.53 -44.45
CA GLN A 230 -47.33 -1.99 -44.42
C GLN A 230 -46.19 -3.05 -44.37
N LEU A 231 -46.33 -3.98 -43.40
CA LEU A 231 -46.51 -5.46 -43.53
C LEU A 231 -46.01 -6.12 -42.22
N MET A 232 -46.90 -6.53 -41.31
CA MET A 232 -47.57 -7.85 -41.20
C MET A 232 -46.67 -9.00 -40.68
N THR A 233 -47.11 -9.57 -39.56
CA THR A 233 -46.92 -10.97 -39.08
C THR A 233 -45.51 -11.40 -38.64
N SER A 234 -45.26 -12.19 -37.59
CA SER A 234 -46.06 -13.12 -36.80
C SER A 234 -45.35 -13.48 -35.46
N ARG A 235 -46.18 -13.70 -34.43
CA ARG A 235 -46.08 -14.65 -33.29
C ARG A 235 -44.81 -15.50 -33.09
N SER A 236 -44.34 -15.53 -31.84
CA SER A 236 -44.33 -16.71 -30.93
C SER A 236 -43.52 -16.34 -29.66
N SER A 237 -44.14 -16.28 -28.47
CA SER A 237 -44.09 -17.32 -27.42
C SER A 237 -42.70 -17.97 -27.31
N THR A 238 -42.01 -17.94 -26.16
CA THR A 238 -42.43 -18.69 -24.98
C THR A 238 -41.68 -18.17 -23.74
N SER A 239 -42.43 -18.10 -22.64
CA SER A 239 -41.98 -18.01 -21.25
C SER A 239 -40.93 -19.05 -20.87
N HIS A 240 -40.17 -18.82 -19.81
CA HIS A 240 -40.23 -19.59 -18.56
C HIS A 240 -39.42 -18.85 -17.49
N GLY A 241 -40.08 -18.55 -16.37
CA GLY A 241 -39.47 -17.95 -15.20
C GLY A 241 -39.20 -18.99 -14.10
N TRP A 242 -38.84 -18.41 -12.95
CA TRP A 242 -38.66 -18.97 -11.60
C TRP A 242 -37.22 -19.43 -11.28
N SER A 243 -36.48 -18.82 -10.35
CA SER A 243 -36.71 -18.32 -8.98
C SER A 243 -36.69 -19.42 -7.90
N ALA A 244 -35.90 -19.13 -6.86
CA ALA A 244 -35.84 -19.76 -5.52
C ALA A 244 -35.09 -21.11 -5.48
N THR A 245 -34.31 -21.48 -4.44
CA THR A 245 -34.32 -21.05 -3.04
C THR A 245 -33.02 -21.47 -2.36
N ARG A 246 -32.65 -20.73 -1.31
CA ARG A 246 -31.68 -21.13 -0.28
C ARG A 246 -32.27 -22.25 0.58
N THR A 247 -31.42 -23.13 1.11
CA THR A 247 -31.45 -23.52 2.54
C THR A 247 -30.10 -24.12 2.94
N PRO A 248 -29.63 -23.88 4.19
CA PRO A 248 -28.34 -24.33 4.70
C PRO A 248 -28.45 -25.59 5.56
N SER A 249 -27.30 -26.18 5.86
CA SER A 249 -27.00 -26.94 7.08
C SER A 249 -25.55 -26.66 7.45
#